data_AF-A0A2J0N1P5-F1
#
_entry.id   AF-A0A2J0N1P5-F1
#
_cell.length_a   1.000
_cell.length_b   1.000
_cell.length_c   1.000
_cell.angle_alpha   90.00
_cell.angle_beta   90.00
_cell.angle_gamma   90.00
#
_symmetry.space_group_name_H-M   'P 1'
#
loop_
_entity.id
_entity.type
_entity.pdbx_description
1 polymer ?
#
loop_
_entity_poly.entity_id
_entity_poly.type
_entity_poly.pdbx_seq_one_letter_code
_entity_poly.pdbx_strand_id
1 'polypeptide(L)' 'MLSLVSFIVVLSILVVVHEFGHFIVAKKMGVRVEKFSIGFGPEIFGVTREETRYSVSIIPLGGYVKLSGE' A
#
# COMPACT_ATOMS: atom_id res chain seq x y z
N MET A 1 16.96 21.88 0.23
CA MET A 1 17.25 20.43 0.38
C MET A 1 16.35 19.77 1.41
N LEU A 2 16.28 20.27 2.66
CA LEU A 2 15.38 19.71 3.68
C LEU A 2 13.91 19.69 3.22
N SER A 3 13.42 20.76 2.59
CA SER A 3 12.04 20.87 2.09
C SER A 3 11.65 19.77 1.09
N LEU A 4 12.55 19.42 0.17
CA LEU A 4 12.27 18.37 -0.83
C LEU A 4 12.19 16.99 -0.17
N VAL A 5 13.12 16.69 0.74
CA VAL A 5 13.10 15.41 1.48
C VAL A 5 11.85 15.31 2.35
N SER A 6 11.52 16.37 3.09
CA SER A 6 10.29 16.42 3.89
C SER A 6 9.03 16.25 3.04
N PHE A 7 8.96 16.90 1.88
CA PHE A 7 7.85 16.76 0.94
C PHE A 7 7.67 15.31 0.49
N ILE A 8 8.75 14.65 0.06
CA ILE A 8 8.71 13.25 -0.38
C ILE A 8 8.25 12.32 0.75
N VAL A 9 8.76 12.52 1.97
CA VAL A 9 8.37 11.71 3.13
C VAL A 9 6.89 11.88 3.46
N VAL A 10 6.41 13.13 3.52
CA VAL A 10 5.00 13.42 3.82
C VAL A 10 4.08 12.87 2.74
N LEU A 11 4.43 13.05 1.47
CA LEU A 11 3.65 12.52 0.35
C LEU A 11 3.59 11.00 0.37
N SER A 12 4.71 10.33 0.67
CA SER A 12 4.77 8.87 0.77
C SER A 12 3.84 8.34 1.85
N ILE A 13 3.84 8.97 3.04
CA ILE A 13 2.94 8.62 4.13
C ILE A 13 1.48 8.88 3.75
N LEU A 14 1.20 10.03 3.13
CA LEU A 14 -0.15 10.40 2.70
C LEU A 14 -0.73 9.36 1.74
N VAL A 15 0.05 8.94 0.73
CA VAL A 15 -0.38 7.90 -0.23
C VAL A 15 -0.65 6.59 0.49
N VAL A 16 0.23 6.13 1.39
CA VAL A 16 -0.03 4.87 2.14
C VAL A 16 -1.33 4.95 2.94
N VAL A 17 -1.60 6.08 3.59
CA VAL A 17 -2.85 6.28 4.34
C VAL A 17 -4.06 6.31 3.41
N HIS A 18 -3.95 6.92 2.22
CA HIS A 18 -5.00 6.93 1.20
C HIS A 18 -5.34 5.50 0.74
N GLU A 19 -4.33 4.73 0.37
CA GLU A 19 -4.47 3.32 -0.04
C GLU A 19 -5.03 2.46 1.10
N PHE A 20 -4.63 2.73 2.35
CA PHE A 20 -5.21 2.05 3.50
C PHE A 20 -6.72 2.34 3.66
N GLY A 21 -7.17 3.54 3.28
CA GLY A 21 -8.58 3.88 3.17
C GLY A 21 -9.32 2.99 2.17
N HIS A 22 -8.79 2.85 0.94
CA HIS A 22 -9.34 1.95 -0.07
C HIS A 22 -9.38 0.51 0.42
N PHE A 23 -8.30 0.04 1.05
CA PHE A 23 -8.20 -1.29 1.63
C PHE A 23 -9.31 -1.56 2.66
N ILE A 24 -9.51 -0.65 3.62
CA ILE A 24 -10.54 -0.79 4.64
C ILE A 24 -11.92 -0.84 4.00
N VAL A 25 -12.21 0.08 3.08
CA VAL A 25 -13.52 0.16 2.43
C VAL A 25 -13.78 -1.10 1.61
N ALA A 26 -12.80 -1.58 0.84
CA ALA A 26 -12.90 -2.81 0.07
C ALA A 26 -13.20 -4.02 0.97
N LYS A 27 -12.44 -4.21 2.05
CA LYS A 27 -12.67 -5.32 3.00
C LYS A 27 -14.05 -5.23 3.67
N LYS A 28 -14.52 -4.02 4.02
CA LYS A 28 -15.85 -3.81 4.60
C LYS A 28 -16.99 -4.10 3.63
N MET A 29 -16.77 -3.84 2.34
CA MET A 29 -17.75 -4.10 1.27
C MET A 29 -17.71 -5.54 0.76
N GLY A 30 -16.86 -6.41 1.35
CA GLY A 30 -16.70 -7.79 0.90
C GLY A 30 -15.93 -7.93 -0.42
N VAL A 31 -15.29 -6.86 -0.90
CA VAL A 31 -14.44 -6.91 -2.08
C VAL A 31 -13.13 -7.60 -1.71
N ARG A 32 -12.78 -8.62 -2.50
CA ARG A 32 -11.53 -9.36 -2.31
C ARG A 32 -10.34 -8.47 -2.65
N VAL A 33 -9.42 -8.35 -1.70
CA VAL A 33 -8.14 -7.67 -1.89
C VAL A 33 -7.06 -8.73 -2.06
N GLU A 34 -6.44 -8.77 -3.24
CA GLU A 34 -5.35 -9.71 -3.54
C GLU A 34 -4.05 -9.30 -2.87
N LYS A 35 -3.75 -7.99 -2.87
CA LYS A 35 -2.51 -7.46 -2.31
C LYS A 35 -2.70 -6.08 -1.72
N PHE A 36 -2.13 -5.85 -0.55
CA PHE A 36 -1.93 -4.54 0.03
C PHE A 36 -0.42 -4.32 0.18
N SER A 37 0.14 -3.36 -0.55
CA SER A 37 1.59 -3.13 -0.62
C SER A 37 1.95 -1.77 -0.07
N ILE A 38 2.90 -1.74 0.87
CA ILE A 38 3.61 -0.54 1.27
C ILE A 38 4.87 -0.47 0.42
N GLY A 39 4.95 0.55 -0.40
CA GLY A 39 5.99 0.74 -1.41
C GLY A 39 5.73 0.01 -2.72
N PHE A 40 6.65 0.24 -3.66
CA PHE A 40 6.60 -0.26 -5.03
C PHE A 40 7.82 -1.12 -5.38
N GLY A 41 7.70 -1.86 -6.48
CA GLY A 41 8.76 -2.72 -7.01
C GLY A 41 8.85 -4.08 -6.29
N PRO A 42 10.02 -4.74 -6.37
CA PRO A 42 10.25 -6.04 -5.74
C PRO A 42 9.87 -6.04 -4.26
N GLU A 43 9.13 -7.07 -3.86
CA GLU A 43 8.77 -7.28 -2.45
C GLU A 43 10.02 -7.70 -1.67
N ILE A 44 10.26 -7.02 -0.55
CA ILE A 44 11.30 -7.38 0.43
C ILE A 44 10.75 -8.42 1.40
N PHE A 45 9.54 -8.17 1.90
CA PHE A 45 8.88 -9.04 2.86
C PHE A 45 7.36 -8.96 2.69
N GLY A 46 6.67 -10.07 2.95
CA GLY A 46 5.21 -10.08 2.96
C GLY A 46 4.62 -11.28 3.66
N VAL A 47 3.42 -11.10 4.19
CA VAL A 47 2.60 -12.13 4.84
C VAL A 47 1.25 -12.23 4.15
N THR A 48 0.76 -13.45 3.95
CA THR A 48 -0.59 -13.67 3.42
C THR A 48 -1.53 -13.97 4.57
N ARG A 49 -2.65 -13.23 4.66
CA ARG A 49 -3.68 -13.47 5.66
C ARG A 49 -5.06 -13.25 5.04
N GLU A 50 -5.98 -14.20 5.26
CA GLU A 50 -7.39 -14.12 4.81
C GLU A 50 -7.50 -13.69 3.34
N GLU A 51 -6.66 -14.29 2.48
CA GLU A 51 -6.55 -14.05 1.02
C GLU A 51 -5.79 -12.79 0.58
N THR A 52 -5.46 -11.87 1.50
CA THR A 52 -4.70 -10.66 1.16
C THR A 52 -3.21 -10.87 1.40
N ARG A 53 -2.38 -10.56 0.40
CA ARG A 53 -0.92 -10.44 0.55
C ARG A 53 -0.58 -9.05 1.10
N TYR A 54 -0.14 -8.97 2.35
CA TYR A 54 0.40 -7.75 2.95
C TYR A 54 1.90 -7.70 2.66
N SER A 55 2.33 -6.67 1.95
CA SER A 55 3.64 -6.61 1.30
C SER A 55 4.37 -5.33 1.67
N VAL A 56 5.69 -5.41 1.81
CA VAL A 56 6.61 -4.27 1.91
C VAL A 56 7.62 -4.40 0.78
N SER A 57 7.69 -3.38 -0.08
CA SER A 57 8.54 -3.36 -1.28
C SER A 57 9.70 -2.36 -1.16
N ILE A 58 10.69 -2.51 -2.04
CA ILE A 58 11.96 -1.77 -1.96
C ILE A 58 11.88 -0.26 -2.16
N ILE A 59 10.84 0.24 -2.85
CA ILE A 59 10.67 1.68 -3.09
C ILE A 59 9.63 2.22 -2.11
N PRO A 60 10.01 2.91 -1.00
CA PRO A 60 9.08 3.32 0.06
C PRO A 60 8.37 4.65 -0.27
N LEU A 61 7.98 4.86 -1.54
CA LEU A 61 7.42 6.12 -2.04
C LEU A 61 5.90 6.11 -2.18
N GLY A 62 5.19 5.39 -1.30
CA GLY A 62 3.74 5.23 -1.35
C GLY A 62 3.32 3.78 -1.12
N GLY A 63 2.27 3.34 -1.81
CA GLY A 63 1.76 1.98 -1.75
C GLY A 63 0.67 1.77 -2.80
N TYR A 64 0.09 0.58 -2.82
CA TYR A 64 -1.08 0.29 -3.65
C TYR A 64 -1.92 -0.84 -3.06
N VAL A 65 -3.23 -0.80 -3.35
CA VAL A 65 -4.16 -1.90 -3.15
C VAL A 65 -4.44 -2.57 -4.49
N LYS A 66 -4.33 -3.90 -4.56
CA LYS A 66 -4.79 -4.67 -5.71
C LYS A 66 -6.11 -5.33 -5.37
N LEU A 67 -7.18 -4.82 -5.96
CA LEU A 67 -8.52 -5.38 -5.84
C LEU A 67 -8.70 -6.53 -6.83
N SER A 68 -9.55 -7.48 -6.50
CA SER A 68 -9.89 -8.58 -7.40
C SER A 68 -10.61 -8.04 -8.64
N GLY A 69 -10.06 -8.28 -9.82
CA GLY A 69 -10.59 -7.78 -11.10
C GLY A 69 -9.92 -6.50 -11.61
N GLU A 70 -8.90 -6.00 -10.92
CA GLU A 70 -8.09 -4.82 -11.26
C GLU A 70 -6.66 -5.18 -11.70
#